data_AF-A0A2V3ZYR4-F1
#
_entry.id   AF-A0A2V3ZYR4-F1
#
_cell.length_a   1.000
_cell.length_b   1.000
_cell.length_c   1.000
_cell.angle_alpha   90.00
_cell.angle_beta   90.00
_cell.angle_gamma   90.00
#
_symmetry.space_group_name_H-M   'P 1'
#
loop_
_entity.id
_entity.type
_entity.pdbx_description
1 polymer ?
#
loop_
_entity_poly.entity_id
_entity_poly.type
_entity_poly.pdbx_seq_one_letter_code
_entity_poly.pdbx_strand_id
1 'polypeptide(L)'
;MKALLNSGPTQINLIDLSVKEQFYLASFLKSAPFLKSNDSNGVKLSPTKYSDNYIFKYLLDKSIISVFTENNVNIDSLDLFRHVKNDQITIDINVFSTDLADNQLLSNLQDPVISKCNQLELEELTKEVLVLECIEFIIVKLKYIDIPFNYSYEIFEQIKDILQYFSASQFCYVYWEQLKSLNYERSAGKINSNQLIENNISTTISFLKKAKKENWRVSGYYRDKNYTPSVFSNLILIYQYTWGLKNFYKRPNSSSNLQLHVELNPDCSLDPNKQFIRSNGDITNSLIL
;
A
#
# COMPACT_ATOMS: atom_id res chain seq x y z
N MET A 1 -12.16 -15.94 -7.26
CA MET A 1 -10.73 -16.26 -7.47
C MET A 1 -10.36 -17.15 -6.32
N LYS A 2 -9.87 -18.37 -6.53
CA LYS A 2 -9.64 -19.32 -5.42
C LYS A 2 -8.18 -19.23 -4.97
N ALA A 3 -7.96 -19.00 -3.68
CA ALA A 3 -6.64 -19.09 -3.06
C ALA A 3 -6.51 -20.47 -2.39
N LEU A 4 -5.49 -21.25 -2.74
CA LEU A 4 -5.22 -22.56 -2.15
C LEU A 4 -3.85 -22.54 -1.45
N LEU A 5 -3.73 -23.16 -0.28
CA LEU A 5 -2.44 -23.41 0.35
C LEU A 5 -1.85 -24.67 -0.27
N ASN A 6 -0.67 -24.57 -0.88
CA ASN A 6 -0.03 -25.67 -1.59
C ASN A 6 0.99 -26.40 -0.71
N SER A 7 1.21 -27.71 -0.93
CA SER A 7 2.17 -28.60 -0.25
C SER A 7 3.39 -28.96 -1.11
N GLY A 8 3.77 -28.09 -2.05
CA GLY A 8 4.89 -28.28 -2.99
C GLY A 8 6.29 -28.39 -2.35
N PRO A 9 7.33 -28.76 -3.12
CA PRO A 9 8.61 -29.26 -2.59
C PRO A 9 9.51 -28.22 -1.90
N THR A 10 9.23 -26.93 -2.03
CA THR A 10 9.91 -25.84 -1.28
C THR A 10 8.89 -24.81 -0.84
N GLN A 11 8.13 -25.15 0.20
CA GLN A 11 7.24 -24.20 0.87
C GLN A 11 8.07 -23.19 1.66
N ILE A 12 7.60 -21.94 1.73
CA ILE A 12 8.23 -20.88 2.51
C ILE A 12 7.59 -20.84 3.89
N ASN A 13 8.37 -20.92 4.96
CA ASN A 13 7.81 -20.77 6.30
C ASN A 13 7.39 -19.31 6.51
N LEU A 14 6.21 -19.08 7.11
CA LEU A 14 5.69 -17.75 7.43
C LEU A 14 6.72 -16.87 8.14
N ILE A 15 7.53 -17.47 9.04
CA ILE A 15 8.55 -16.74 9.80
C ILE A 15 9.73 -16.26 8.95
N ASP A 16 9.93 -16.86 7.77
CA ASP A 16 11.05 -16.55 6.87
C ASP A 16 10.67 -15.43 5.87
N LEU A 17 9.39 -15.03 5.82
CA LEU A 17 8.97 -13.91 4.97
C LEU A 17 9.46 -12.58 5.57
N SER A 18 10.13 -11.78 4.75
CA SER A 18 10.46 -10.39 5.09
C SER A 18 9.20 -9.55 5.33
N VAL A 19 9.35 -8.40 6.01
CA VAL A 19 8.21 -7.48 6.23
C VAL A 19 7.59 -7.07 4.91
N LYS A 20 8.42 -6.77 3.90
CA LYS A 20 7.97 -6.40 2.56
C LYS A 20 7.10 -7.50 1.92
N GLU A 21 7.53 -8.76 2.02
CA GLU A 21 6.81 -9.92 1.48
C GLU A 21 5.48 -10.14 2.17
N GLN A 22 5.46 -10.06 3.50
CA GLN A 22 4.23 -10.20 4.28
C GLN A 22 3.20 -9.13 3.89
N PHE A 23 3.63 -7.88 3.75
CA PHE A 23 2.74 -6.78 3.38
C PHE A 23 2.26 -6.85 1.93
N TYR A 24 3.13 -7.24 1.00
CA TYR A 24 2.76 -7.44 -0.39
C TYR A 24 1.72 -8.54 -0.54
N LEU A 25 1.95 -9.67 0.13
CA LEU A 25 1.01 -10.79 0.14
C LEU A 25 -0.31 -10.41 0.82
N ALA A 26 -0.27 -9.76 1.98
CA ALA A 26 -1.48 -9.29 2.68
C ALA A 26 -2.32 -8.36 1.82
N SER A 27 -1.67 -7.40 1.17
CA SER A 27 -2.34 -6.44 0.27
C SER A 27 -2.99 -7.14 -0.91
N PHE A 28 -2.25 -8.09 -1.51
CA PHE A 28 -2.73 -8.90 -2.60
C PHE A 28 -3.97 -9.71 -2.19
N LEU A 29 -3.89 -10.51 -1.11
CA LEU A 29 -4.99 -11.34 -0.63
C LEU A 29 -6.25 -10.54 -0.28
N LYS A 30 -6.09 -9.36 0.33
CA LYS A 30 -7.21 -8.48 0.66
C LYS A 30 -7.83 -7.81 -0.57
N SER A 31 -7.05 -7.54 -1.61
CA SER A 31 -7.53 -6.97 -2.86
C SER A 31 -8.13 -8.01 -3.81
N ALA A 32 -7.68 -9.27 -3.72
CA ALA A 32 -8.01 -10.35 -4.65
C ALA A 32 -9.51 -10.57 -4.91
N PRO A 33 -10.41 -10.52 -3.89
CA PRO A 33 -11.85 -10.64 -4.13
C PRO A 33 -12.41 -9.56 -5.07
N PHE A 34 -11.79 -8.39 -5.11
CA PHE A 34 -12.23 -7.23 -5.88
C PHE A 34 -11.60 -7.14 -7.27
N LEU A 35 -10.59 -7.97 -7.57
CA LEU A 35 -9.94 -7.98 -8.88
C LEU A 35 -10.84 -8.51 -10.01
N LYS A 36 -11.88 -9.30 -9.67
CA LYS A 36 -12.82 -9.89 -10.62
C LYS A 36 -14.07 -9.03 -10.88
N SER A 37 -14.45 -8.12 -9.99
CA SER A 37 -15.67 -7.33 -10.17
C SER A 37 -15.39 -6.08 -11.03
N ASN A 38 -16.22 -5.86 -12.05
CA ASN A 38 -16.32 -4.54 -12.69
C ASN A 38 -16.81 -3.49 -11.67
N ASP A 39 -17.48 -3.94 -10.60
CA ASP A 39 -17.82 -3.19 -9.40
C ASP A 39 -16.68 -3.22 -8.37
N SER A 40 -15.46 -2.86 -8.78
CA SER A 40 -14.46 -2.48 -7.80
C SER A 40 -15.00 -1.21 -7.14
N ASN A 41 -15.53 -1.29 -5.91
CA ASN A 41 -16.05 -0.17 -5.11
C ASN A 41 -14.95 0.86 -4.75
N GLY A 42 -14.07 1.21 -5.70
CA GLY A 42 -12.87 2.01 -5.49
C GLY A 42 -11.74 1.27 -4.76
N VAL A 43 -11.84 -0.05 -4.56
CA VAL A 43 -10.78 -0.84 -3.90
C VAL A 43 -9.63 -1.05 -4.88
N LYS A 44 -8.46 -0.51 -4.54
CA LYS A 44 -7.20 -0.64 -5.30
C LYS A 44 -6.16 -1.38 -4.46
N LEU A 45 -5.36 -2.24 -5.10
CA LEU A 45 -4.30 -3.00 -4.45
C LEU A 45 -3.23 -2.06 -3.87
N SER A 46 -2.66 -1.22 -4.73
CA SER A 46 -1.64 -0.23 -4.39
C SER A 46 -2.00 1.17 -4.93
N PRO A 47 -1.21 2.21 -4.64
CA PRO A 47 -1.53 3.54 -5.16
C PRO A 47 -1.42 3.66 -6.69
N THR A 48 -0.55 2.89 -7.34
CA THR A 48 -0.36 3.04 -8.79
C THR A 48 -0.46 1.69 -9.50
N LYS A 49 -0.98 1.68 -10.73
CA LYS A 49 -0.97 0.47 -11.57
C LYS A 49 0.43 -0.12 -11.76
N TYR A 50 1.45 0.73 -11.77
CA TYR A 50 2.84 0.28 -11.79
C TYR A 50 3.19 -0.51 -10.53
N SER A 51 2.80 -0.01 -9.35
CA SER A 51 3.02 -0.69 -8.08
C SER A 51 2.18 -1.97 -7.95
N ASP A 52 0.97 -2.02 -8.52
CA ASP A 52 0.18 -3.26 -8.60
C ASP A 52 0.96 -4.36 -9.34
N ASN A 53 1.48 -4.02 -10.53
CA ASN A 53 2.29 -4.94 -11.34
C ASN A 53 3.58 -5.34 -10.63
N TYR A 54 4.21 -4.40 -9.94
CA TYR A 54 5.45 -4.65 -9.19
C TYR A 54 5.23 -5.61 -8.03
N ILE A 55 4.21 -5.38 -7.18
CA ILE A 55 3.85 -6.25 -6.06
C ILE A 55 3.58 -7.65 -6.57
N PHE A 56 2.75 -7.77 -7.61
CA PHE A 56 2.38 -9.05 -8.17
C PHE A 56 3.59 -9.81 -8.73
N LYS A 57 4.40 -9.15 -9.57
CA LYS A 57 5.63 -9.72 -10.12
C LYS A 57 6.60 -10.13 -9.02
N TYR A 58 6.75 -9.31 -7.99
CA TYR A 58 7.63 -9.60 -6.86
C TYR A 58 7.23 -10.90 -6.15
N LEU A 59 5.92 -11.11 -5.90
CA LEU A 59 5.42 -12.33 -5.27
C LEU A 59 5.62 -13.59 -6.14
N LEU A 60 5.49 -13.45 -7.47
CA LEU A 60 5.78 -14.52 -8.43
C LEU A 60 7.28 -14.86 -8.50
N ASP A 61 8.12 -13.84 -8.69
CA ASP A 61 9.58 -13.99 -8.80
C ASP A 61 10.18 -14.62 -7.53
N LYS A 62 9.53 -14.39 -6.37
CA LYS A 62 9.89 -14.99 -5.07
C LYS A 62 9.24 -16.34 -4.81
N SER A 63 8.44 -16.87 -5.74
CA SER A 63 7.69 -18.12 -5.58
C SER A 63 6.84 -18.16 -4.31
N ILE A 64 6.34 -17.00 -3.87
CA ILE A 64 5.41 -16.87 -2.73
C ILE A 64 3.99 -17.19 -3.20
N ILE A 65 3.67 -16.81 -4.44
CA ILE A 65 2.44 -17.20 -5.12
C ILE A 65 2.76 -17.92 -6.41
N SER A 66 1.84 -18.77 -6.86
CA SER A 66 1.83 -19.36 -8.20
C SER A 66 0.43 -19.21 -8.79
N VAL A 67 0.33 -19.04 -10.10
CA VAL A 67 -0.96 -18.73 -10.72
C VAL A 67 -1.29 -19.69 -11.85
N PHE A 68 -2.47 -20.30 -11.73
CA PHE A 68 -2.95 -21.34 -12.62
C PHE A 68 -4.29 -20.92 -13.25
N THR A 69 -4.46 -21.26 -14.52
CA THR A 69 -5.78 -21.30 -15.15
C THR A 69 -6.53 -22.57 -14.75
N GLU A 70 -7.84 -22.65 -15.01
CA GLU A 70 -8.61 -23.90 -14.90
C GLU A 70 -7.99 -25.08 -15.68
N ASN A 71 -7.23 -24.80 -16.73
CA ASN A 71 -6.53 -25.81 -17.53
C ASN A 71 -5.13 -26.15 -16.98
N ASN A 72 -4.81 -25.75 -15.74
CA ASN A 72 -3.50 -25.91 -15.09
C ASN A 72 -2.31 -25.34 -15.89
N VAL A 73 -2.56 -24.41 -16.81
CA VAL A 73 -1.49 -23.66 -17.46
C VAL A 73 -0.97 -22.63 -16.47
N ASN A 74 0.31 -22.74 -16.13
CA ASN A 74 1.01 -21.77 -15.30
C ASN A 74 1.13 -20.44 -16.05
N ILE A 75 0.73 -19.35 -15.41
CA ILE A 75 0.83 -18.00 -15.97
C ILE A 75 2.07 -17.32 -15.39
N ASP A 76 3.19 -17.42 -16.11
CA ASP A 76 4.47 -16.78 -15.75
C ASP A 76 4.55 -15.29 -16.17
N SER A 77 3.44 -14.61 -16.44
CA SER A 77 3.46 -13.31 -17.12
C SER A 77 2.65 -12.18 -16.46
N LEU A 78 3.15 -10.95 -16.66
CA LEU A 78 2.50 -9.67 -16.32
C LEU A 78 1.10 -9.48 -16.95
N ASP A 79 0.68 -10.32 -17.89
CA ASP A 79 -0.64 -10.25 -18.52
C ASP A 79 -1.76 -10.83 -17.65
N LEU A 80 -1.46 -11.21 -16.40
CA LEU A 80 -2.43 -11.76 -15.46
C LEU A 80 -3.70 -10.91 -15.33
N PHE A 81 -3.59 -9.58 -15.23
CA PHE A 81 -4.77 -8.71 -15.12
C PHE A 81 -5.68 -8.72 -16.37
N ARG A 82 -5.15 -9.14 -17.52
CA ARG A 82 -5.96 -9.41 -18.73
C ARG A 82 -6.66 -10.76 -18.62
N HIS A 83 -5.99 -11.78 -18.07
CA HIS A 83 -6.57 -13.10 -17.84
C HIS A 83 -7.56 -13.15 -16.68
N VAL A 84 -7.35 -12.41 -15.59
CA VAL A 84 -8.29 -12.33 -14.43
C VAL A 84 -9.69 -11.91 -14.86
N LYS A 85 -9.80 -11.12 -15.94
CA LYS A 85 -11.07 -10.66 -16.49
C LYS A 85 -11.82 -11.70 -17.31
N ASN A 86 -11.11 -12.65 -17.93
CA ASN A 86 -11.67 -13.55 -18.93
C ASN A 86 -11.69 -15.03 -18.48
N ASP A 87 -10.79 -15.41 -17.57
CA ASP A 87 -10.59 -16.79 -17.13
C ASP A 87 -10.80 -16.94 -15.62
N GLN A 88 -11.26 -18.12 -15.19
CA GLN A 88 -11.17 -18.47 -13.77
C GLN A 88 -9.72 -18.81 -13.43
N ILE A 89 -9.10 -17.91 -12.68
CA ILE A 89 -7.75 -18.07 -12.16
C ILE A 89 -7.78 -18.61 -10.72
N THR A 90 -6.91 -19.59 -10.47
CA THR A 90 -6.55 -20.13 -9.15
C THR A 90 -5.17 -19.60 -8.78
N ILE A 91 -5.03 -19.12 -7.55
CA ILE A 91 -3.74 -18.69 -7.00
C ILE A 91 -3.37 -19.65 -5.89
N ASP A 92 -2.20 -20.22 -5.99
CA ASP A 92 -1.62 -21.01 -4.92
C ASP A 92 -0.70 -20.12 -4.09
N ILE A 93 -0.88 -20.16 -2.78
CA ILE A 93 -0.01 -19.51 -1.81
C ILE A 93 0.97 -20.55 -1.31
N ASN A 94 2.26 -20.33 -1.57
CA ASN A 94 3.35 -21.23 -1.21
C ASN A 94 3.96 -20.86 0.16
N VAL A 95 3.09 -20.64 1.15
CA VAL A 95 3.50 -20.27 2.52
C VAL A 95 2.86 -21.24 3.50
N PHE A 96 3.64 -21.73 4.46
CA PHE A 96 3.17 -22.64 5.51
C PHE A 96 3.58 -22.15 6.89
N SER A 97 2.98 -22.73 7.93
CA SER A 97 3.41 -22.55 9.32
C SER A 97 3.27 -23.89 10.04
N THR A 98 4.27 -24.24 10.86
CA THR A 98 4.23 -25.43 11.72
C THR A 98 3.34 -25.24 12.94
N ASP A 99 3.08 -23.98 13.31
CA ASP A 99 2.53 -23.62 14.61
C ASP A 99 1.06 -23.17 14.53
N LEU A 100 0.53 -23.01 13.31
CA LEU A 100 -0.78 -22.43 13.05
C LEU A 100 -1.63 -23.40 12.22
N ALA A 101 -2.92 -23.48 12.56
CA ALA A 101 -3.91 -24.10 11.68
C ALA A 101 -4.14 -23.24 10.42
N ASP A 102 -4.58 -23.84 9.31
CA ASP A 102 -4.74 -23.16 8.01
C ASP A 102 -5.58 -21.87 8.07
N ASN A 103 -6.64 -21.85 8.87
CA ASN A 103 -7.48 -20.66 9.05
C ASN A 103 -6.74 -19.53 9.78
N GLN A 104 -5.92 -19.87 10.77
CA GLN A 104 -5.08 -18.92 11.50
C GLN A 104 -3.91 -18.44 10.62
N LEU A 105 -3.33 -19.33 9.82
CA LEU A 105 -2.31 -18.98 8.83
C LEU A 105 -2.88 -17.98 7.83
N LEU A 106 -4.03 -18.26 7.22
CA LEU A 106 -4.67 -17.35 6.28
C LEU A 106 -4.99 -15.99 6.91
N SER A 107 -5.48 -15.96 8.15
CA SER A 107 -5.70 -14.72 8.90
C SER A 107 -4.40 -13.94 9.09
N ASN A 108 -3.30 -14.59 9.46
CA ASN A 108 -1.99 -13.94 9.65
C ASN A 108 -1.38 -13.45 8.34
N LEU A 109 -1.64 -14.13 7.23
CA LEU A 109 -1.21 -13.71 5.89
C LEU A 109 -1.98 -12.47 5.42
N GLN A 110 -3.24 -12.31 5.79
CA GLN A 110 -4.05 -11.13 5.48
C GLN A 110 -3.77 -9.94 6.42
N ASP A 111 -3.40 -10.23 7.66
CA ASP A 111 -3.13 -9.26 8.71
C ASP A 111 -1.79 -9.56 9.41
N PRO A 112 -0.65 -9.13 8.84
CA PRO A 112 0.67 -9.40 9.40
C PRO A 112 0.82 -8.93 10.86
N VAL A 113 1.49 -9.75 11.68
CA VAL A 113 1.68 -9.46 13.11
C VAL A 113 2.83 -8.47 13.30
N ILE A 114 2.50 -7.21 13.57
CA ILE A 114 3.48 -6.11 13.65
C ILE A 114 4.58 -6.34 14.68
N SER A 115 4.28 -6.93 15.84
CA SER A 115 5.27 -7.14 16.90
C SER A 115 6.45 -8.02 16.48
N LYS A 116 6.32 -8.73 15.35
CA LYS A 116 7.36 -9.56 14.75
C LYS A 116 8.06 -8.88 13.57
N CYS A 117 7.62 -7.69 13.16
CA CYS A 117 8.18 -6.96 12.02
C CYS A 117 9.45 -6.20 12.42
N ASN A 118 10.46 -6.22 11.55
CA ASN A 118 11.62 -5.36 11.68
C ASN A 118 11.24 -3.89 11.48
N GLN A 119 11.60 -3.03 12.44
CA GLN A 119 11.27 -1.60 12.41
C GLN A 119 11.83 -0.88 11.19
N LEU A 120 13.09 -1.12 10.85
CA LEU A 120 13.76 -0.43 9.75
C LEU A 120 13.11 -0.79 8.42
N GLU A 121 12.79 -2.08 8.21
CA GLU A 121 12.08 -2.52 7.00
C GLU A 121 10.69 -1.89 6.88
N LEU A 122 9.96 -1.81 8.00
CA LEU A 122 8.64 -1.17 8.02
C LEU A 122 8.71 0.34 7.75
N GLU A 123 9.75 1.02 8.25
CA GLU A 123 10.01 2.43 7.96
C GLU A 123 10.40 2.67 6.49
N GLU A 124 11.16 1.78 5.88
CA GLU A 124 11.50 1.84 4.46
C GLU A 124 10.26 1.63 3.58
N LEU A 125 9.47 0.60 3.90
CA LEU A 125 8.24 0.29 3.18
C LEU A 125 7.20 1.41 3.31
N THR A 126 7.14 2.04 4.49
CA THR A 126 6.38 3.27 4.72
C THR A 126 6.79 4.35 3.73
N LYS A 127 8.08 4.68 3.66
CA LYS A 127 8.58 5.77 2.80
C LYS A 127 8.21 5.50 1.35
N GLU A 128 8.36 4.25 0.90
CA GLU A 128 7.94 3.81 -0.43
C GLU A 128 6.45 4.09 -0.68
N VAL A 129 5.56 3.69 0.23
CA VAL A 129 4.12 3.95 0.10
C VAL A 129 3.78 5.44 0.11
N LEU A 130 4.42 6.25 0.96
CA LEU A 130 4.17 7.70 1.00
C LEU A 130 4.54 8.37 -0.34
N VAL A 131 5.62 7.93 -0.97
CA VAL A 131 6.01 8.42 -2.30
C VAL A 131 4.97 8.01 -3.34
N LEU A 132 4.54 6.74 -3.34
CA LEU A 132 3.53 6.24 -4.28
C LEU A 132 2.19 6.96 -4.13
N GLU A 133 1.79 7.29 -2.90
CA GLU A 133 0.61 8.10 -2.61
C GLU A 133 0.73 9.54 -3.18
N CYS A 134 1.89 10.17 -3.06
CA CYS A 134 2.14 11.46 -3.71
C CYS A 134 2.10 11.36 -5.24
N ILE A 135 2.61 10.28 -5.82
CA ILE A 135 2.57 10.05 -7.28
C ILE A 135 1.14 9.82 -7.76
N GLU A 136 0.36 9.01 -7.07
CA GLU A 136 -1.04 8.79 -7.44
C GLU A 136 -1.83 10.10 -7.34
N PHE A 137 -1.58 10.91 -6.31
CA PHE A 137 -2.14 12.25 -6.20
C PHE A 137 -1.86 13.10 -7.45
N ILE A 138 -0.61 13.10 -7.92
CA ILE A 138 -0.21 13.80 -9.15
C ILE A 138 -1.00 13.27 -10.36
N ILE A 139 -1.06 11.94 -10.54
CA ILE A 139 -1.78 11.27 -11.63
C ILE A 139 -3.26 11.70 -11.63
N VAL A 140 -3.92 11.66 -10.46
CA VAL A 140 -5.34 12.01 -10.33
C VAL A 140 -5.59 13.48 -10.67
N LYS A 141 -4.74 14.40 -10.18
CA LYS A 141 -4.92 15.84 -10.43
C LYS A 141 -4.64 16.23 -11.89
N LEU A 142 -3.68 15.58 -12.55
CA LEU A 142 -3.44 15.80 -13.98
C LEU A 142 -4.55 15.19 -14.83
N LYS A 143 -5.05 14.00 -14.45
CA LYS A 143 -6.22 13.39 -15.11
C LYS A 143 -7.47 14.28 -15.02
N TYR A 144 -7.68 14.96 -13.89
CA TYR A 144 -8.81 15.89 -13.72
C TYR A 144 -8.80 17.06 -14.72
N ILE A 145 -7.65 17.39 -15.31
CA ILE A 145 -7.51 18.43 -16.33
C ILE A 145 -7.15 17.86 -17.73
N ASP A 146 -7.46 16.58 -17.93
CA ASP A 146 -7.27 15.79 -19.16
C ASP A 146 -5.80 15.71 -19.63
N ILE A 147 -4.88 15.62 -18.67
CA ILE A 147 -3.45 15.43 -18.94
C ILE A 147 -3.03 14.02 -18.48
N PRO A 148 -2.65 13.12 -19.40
CA PRO A 148 -2.08 11.83 -19.01
C PRO A 148 -0.69 12.05 -18.40
N PHE A 149 -0.36 11.26 -17.37
CA PHE A 149 0.94 11.34 -16.70
C PHE A 149 1.49 9.96 -16.43
N ASN A 150 2.73 9.76 -16.84
CA ASN A 150 3.56 8.61 -16.48
C ASN A 150 4.77 9.16 -15.74
N TYR A 151 5.04 8.63 -14.54
CA TYR A 151 6.18 9.07 -13.76
C TYR A 151 7.44 8.27 -14.14
N SER A 152 8.60 8.92 -14.04
CA SER A 152 9.91 8.28 -14.18
C SER A 152 10.46 7.89 -12.81
N TYR A 153 11.48 7.02 -12.80
CA TYR A 153 12.24 6.71 -11.58
C TYR A 153 12.88 7.96 -10.95
N GLU A 154 13.27 8.94 -11.77
CA GLU A 154 13.79 10.22 -11.29
C GLU A 154 12.77 10.98 -10.45
N ILE A 155 11.52 11.08 -10.91
CA ILE A 155 10.44 11.74 -10.16
C ILE A 155 10.19 11.02 -8.83
N PHE A 156 10.21 9.68 -8.85
CA PHE A 156 10.08 8.88 -7.65
C PHE A 156 11.16 9.22 -6.60
N GLU A 157 12.44 9.22 -7.00
CA GLU A 157 13.55 9.53 -6.09
C GLU A 157 13.55 11.00 -5.63
N GLN A 158 13.16 11.95 -6.49
CA GLN A 158 13.03 13.36 -6.10
C GLN A 158 11.95 13.55 -5.02
N ILE A 159 10.78 12.90 -5.17
CA ILE A 159 9.73 12.95 -4.14
C ILE A 159 10.21 12.27 -2.86
N LYS A 160 10.88 11.11 -2.98
CA LYS A 160 11.44 10.39 -1.83
C LYS A 160 12.41 11.23 -1.02
N ASP A 161 13.32 11.97 -1.68
CA ASP A 161 14.23 12.91 -1.01
C ASP A 161 13.48 14.02 -0.27
N ILE A 162 12.46 14.62 -0.91
CA ILE A 162 11.63 15.66 -0.30
C ILE A 162 10.89 15.15 0.95
N LEU A 163 10.35 13.93 0.90
CA LEU A 163 9.59 13.35 2.01
C LEU A 163 10.44 13.00 3.24
N GLN A 164 11.77 13.10 3.16
CA GLN A 164 12.63 13.04 4.35
C GLN A 164 12.45 14.28 5.25
N TYR A 165 11.99 15.40 4.69
CA TYR A 165 11.93 16.71 5.38
C TYR A 165 10.51 17.25 5.49
N PHE A 166 9.59 16.80 4.63
CA PHE A 166 8.21 17.26 4.58
C PHE A 166 7.25 16.09 4.61
N SER A 167 6.04 16.29 5.13
CA SER A 167 5.00 15.25 5.05
C SER A 167 4.43 15.15 3.63
N ALA A 168 3.89 13.97 3.28
CA ALA A 168 3.18 13.75 2.02
C ALA A 168 2.07 14.80 1.79
N SER A 169 1.31 15.15 2.83
CA SER A 169 0.27 16.18 2.74
C SER A 169 0.80 17.60 2.48
N GLN A 170 2.00 17.94 2.98
CA GLN A 170 2.65 19.22 2.64
C GLN A 170 3.10 19.22 1.18
N PHE A 171 3.67 18.10 0.70
CA PHE A 171 4.01 17.95 -0.72
C PHE A 171 2.77 18.13 -1.61
N CYS A 172 1.68 17.40 -1.33
CA CYS A 172 0.45 17.48 -2.12
C CYS A 172 -0.16 18.89 -2.10
N TYR A 173 -0.07 19.61 -0.98
CA TYR A 173 -0.52 20.99 -0.88
C TYR A 173 0.27 21.90 -1.83
N VAL A 174 1.60 21.90 -1.72
CA VAL A 174 2.45 22.74 -2.58
C VAL A 174 2.24 22.39 -4.05
N TYR A 175 2.22 21.11 -4.39
CA TYR A 175 1.96 20.65 -5.76
C TYR A 175 0.63 21.18 -6.30
N TRP A 176 -0.43 21.13 -5.51
CA TRP A 176 -1.75 21.57 -5.93
C TRP A 176 -1.84 23.09 -6.16
N GLU A 177 -1.23 23.89 -5.29
CA GLU A 177 -1.21 25.35 -5.45
C GLU A 177 -0.43 25.76 -6.70
N GLN A 178 0.70 25.11 -6.98
CA GLN A 178 1.47 25.35 -8.22
C GLN A 178 0.69 24.91 -9.47
N LEU A 179 0.01 23.76 -9.41
CA LEU A 179 -0.80 23.25 -10.53
C LEU A 179 -1.91 24.21 -10.95
N LYS A 180 -2.61 24.83 -9.99
CA LYS A 180 -3.68 25.80 -10.27
C LYS A 180 -3.16 26.98 -11.09
N SER A 181 -2.03 27.55 -10.67
CA SER A 181 -1.41 28.71 -11.35
C SER A 181 -1.01 28.35 -12.78
N LEU A 182 -0.34 27.22 -12.97
CA LEU A 182 0.11 26.77 -14.29
C LEU A 182 -1.04 26.35 -15.20
N ASN A 183 -2.11 25.78 -14.66
CA ASN A 183 -3.28 25.43 -15.46
C ASN A 183 -4.01 26.69 -16.00
N TYR A 184 -3.98 27.80 -15.26
CA TYR A 184 -4.46 29.08 -15.78
C TYR A 184 -3.63 29.55 -16.99
N GLU A 185 -2.30 29.46 -16.89
CA GLU A 185 -1.40 29.78 -18.01
C GLU A 185 -1.60 28.88 -19.23
N ARG A 186 -1.83 27.57 -19.01
CA ARG A 186 -2.17 26.62 -20.07
C ARG A 186 -3.49 27.00 -20.75
N SER A 187 -4.51 27.33 -19.96
CA SER A 187 -5.82 27.72 -20.48
C SER A 187 -5.76 29.03 -21.28
N ALA A 188 -4.79 29.89 -20.96
CA ALA A 188 -4.48 31.10 -21.71
C ALA A 188 -3.57 30.86 -22.94
N GLY A 189 -3.22 29.61 -23.26
CA GLY A 189 -2.36 29.25 -24.41
C GLY A 189 -0.88 29.59 -24.25
N LYS A 190 -0.42 29.95 -23.04
CA LYS A 190 0.98 30.35 -22.79
C LYS A 190 1.94 29.18 -22.69
N ILE A 191 1.45 28.04 -22.18
CA ILE A 191 2.21 26.80 -22.05
C ILE A 191 1.37 25.62 -22.55
N ASN A 192 2.03 24.57 -23.02
CA ASN A 192 1.38 23.31 -23.38
C ASN A 192 1.29 22.34 -22.18
N SER A 193 0.60 21.21 -22.36
CA SER A 193 0.41 20.21 -21.30
C SER A 193 1.71 19.61 -20.77
N ASN A 194 2.71 19.36 -21.63
CA ASN A 194 4.00 18.79 -21.21
C ASN A 194 4.78 19.80 -20.36
N GLN A 195 4.82 21.07 -20.81
CA GLN A 195 5.43 22.17 -20.06
C GLN A 195 4.75 22.37 -18.70
N LEU A 196 3.42 22.22 -18.61
CA LEU A 196 2.71 22.29 -17.33
C LEU A 196 3.21 21.20 -16.37
N ILE A 197 3.34 19.93 -16.82
CA ILE A 197 3.82 18.83 -15.97
C ILE A 197 5.23 19.12 -15.47
N GLU A 198 6.15 19.41 -16.40
CA GLU A 198 7.57 19.65 -16.09
C GLU A 198 7.74 20.85 -15.16
N ASN A 199 7.09 21.98 -15.47
CA ASN A 199 7.16 23.18 -14.65
C ASN A 199 6.55 22.93 -13.28
N ASN A 200 5.43 22.20 -13.18
CA ASN A 200 4.78 22.00 -11.90
C ASN A 200 5.62 21.13 -10.95
N ILE A 201 6.17 20.02 -11.45
CA ILE A 201 7.05 19.15 -10.66
C ILE A 201 8.31 19.93 -10.27
N SER A 202 8.98 20.57 -11.23
CA SER A 202 10.21 21.33 -10.99
C SER A 202 10.01 22.47 -9.98
N THR A 203 8.92 23.24 -10.11
CA THR A 203 8.60 24.34 -9.20
C THR A 203 8.27 23.84 -7.80
N THR A 204 7.53 22.73 -7.69
CA THR A 204 7.22 22.09 -6.39
C THR A 204 8.48 21.62 -5.68
N ILE A 205 9.35 20.89 -6.37
CA ILE A 205 10.61 20.38 -5.82
C ILE A 205 11.53 21.54 -5.44
N SER A 206 11.66 22.54 -6.31
CA SER A 206 12.49 23.73 -6.06
C SER A 206 12.00 24.54 -4.86
N PHE A 207 10.68 24.73 -4.74
CA PHE A 207 10.08 25.41 -3.59
C PHE A 207 10.39 24.68 -2.28
N LEU A 208 10.19 23.36 -2.24
CA LEU A 208 10.43 22.57 -1.03
C LEU A 208 11.91 22.48 -0.67
N LYS A 209 12.82 22.37 -1.66
CA LYS A 209 14.27 22.45 -1.43
C LYS A 209 14.68 23.80 -0.86
N LYS A 210 14.12 24.90 -1.38
CA LYS A 210 14.35 26.25 -0.84
C LYS A 210 13.80 26.39 0.57
N ALA A 211 12.57 25.93 0.81
CA ALA A 211 11.96 25.94 2.13
C ALA A 211 12.80 25.19 3.16
N LYS A 212 13.36 24.04 2.80
CA LYS A 212 14.31 23.30 3.65
C LYS A 212 15.57 24.12 3.92
N LYS A 213 16.23 24.64 2.87
CA LYS A 213 17.48 25.41 2.98
C LYS A 213 17.33 26.63 3.88
N GLU A 214 16.19 27.31 3.80
CA GLU A 214 15.90 28.53 4.54
C GLU A 214 15.09 28.29 5.83
N ASN A 215 14.89 27.03 6.23
CA ASN A 215 14.10 26.64 7.41
C ASN A 215 12.67 27.22 7.44
N TRP A 216 12.03 27.36 6.27
CA TRP A 216 10.65 27.83 6.17
C TRP A 216 9.67 26.82 6.75
N ARG A 217 8.68 27.32 7.48
CA ARG A 217 7.54 26.51 7.93
C ARG A 217 6.49 26.44 6.82
N VAL A 218 6.41 25.29 6.14
CA VAL A 218 5.29 25.00 5.24
C VAL A 218 4.06 24.63 6.08
N SER A 219 3.09 25.53 6.19
CA SER A 219 1.90 25.35 7.05
C SER A 219 0.71 24.69 6.34
N GLY A 220 0.70 24.67 5.01
CA GLY A 220 -0.38 24.06 4.24
C GLY A 220 -0.31 22.54 4.23
N TYR A 221 -1.48 21.91 4.32
CA TYR A 221 -1.65 20.46 4.21
C TYR A 221 -2.83 20.20 3.28
N TYR A 222 -2.69 19.21 2.40
CA TYR A 222 -3.75 18.81 1.51
C TYR A 222 -3.91 17.30 1.53
N ARG A 223 -5.17 16.87 1.60
CA ARG A 223 -5.60 15.51 1.31
C ARG A 223 -6.88 15.60 0.51
N ASP A 224 -6.90 14.97 -0.65
CA ASP A 224 -8.15 14.83 -1.39
C ASP A 224 -9.07 13.86 -0.63
N LYS A 225 -10.26 14.31 -0.24
CA LYS A 225 -11.23 13.47 0.48
C LYS A 225 -11.91 12.46 -0.45
N ASN A 226 -11.91 12.73 -1.75
CA ASN A 226 -12.52 11.85 -2.76
C ASN A 226 -11.56 10.75 -3.20
N TYR A 227 -10.39 10.69 -2.57
CA TYR A 227 -9.34 9.77 -2.91
C TYR A 227 -9.25 8.69 -1.82
N THR A 228 -9.75 7.50 -2.17
CA THR A 228 -9.69 6.32 -1.30
C THR A 228 -8.26 5.78 -1.27
N PRO A 229 -7.63 5.59 -0.10
CA PRO A 229 -6.32 4.97 0.00
C PRO A 229 -6.34 3.51 -0.47
N SER A 230 -5.19 3.02 -0.96
CA SER A 230 -5.07 1.61 -1.40
C SER A 230 -5.13 0.64 -0.23
N VAL A 231 -5.42 -0.64 -0.50
CA VAL A 231 -5.30 -1.70 0.51
C VAL A 231 -3.90 -1.73 1.09
N PHE A 232 -2.87 -1.65 0.24
CA PHE A 232 -1.47 -1.62 0.64
C PHE A 232 -1.14 -0.42 1.54
N SER A 233 -1.62 0.77 1.16
CA SER A 233 -1.44 1.98 1.95
C SER A 233 -2.16 1.91 3.27
N ASN A 234 -3.39 1.40 3.30
CA ASN A 234 -4.18 1.27 4.52
C ASN A 234 -3.51 0.32 5.50
N LEU A 235 -3.05 -0.84 5.04
CA LEU A 235 -2.31 -1.78 5.88
C LEU A 235 -1.13 -1.08 6.54
N ILE A 236 -0.24 -0.48 5.75
CA ILE A 236 0.94 0.21 6.30
C ILE A 236 0.53 1.33 7.25
N LEU A 237 -0.35 2.24 6.83
CA LEU A 237 -0.71 3.41 7.63
C LEU A 237 -1.36 3.01 8.96
N ILE A 238 -2.24 2.01 8.98
CA ILE A 238 -2.84 1.48 10.22
C ILE A 238 -1.72 1.00 11.16
N TYR A 239 -0.75 0.24 10.65
CA TYR A 239 0.34 -0.28 11.47
C TYR A 239 1.32 0.80 11.93
N GLN A 240 1.52 1.87 11.16
CA GLN A 240 2.30 3.02 11.61
C GLN A 240 1.70 3.71 12.84
N TYR A 241 0.36 3.84 12.88
CA TYR A 241 -0.33 4.44 14.02
C TYR A 241 -0.10 3.62 15.29
N THR A 242 -0.08 2.29 15.17
CA THR A 242 0.21 1.38 16.29
C THR A 242 1.61 1.59 16.86
N TRP A 243 2.56 2.04 16.04
CA TRP A 243 3.96 2.25 16.42
C TRP A 243 4.32 3.69 16.77
N GLY A 244 3.33 4.59 16.75
CA GLY A 244 3.56 6.00 17.06
C GLY A 244 4.49 6.72 16.07
N LEU A 245 4.74 6.11 14.89
CA LEU A 245 5.54 6.72 13.83
C LEU A 245 4.83 8.00 13.36
N LYS A 246 5.50 9.14 13.54
CA LYS A 246 4.99 10.44 13.07
C LYS A 246 5.20 10.51 11.56
N ASN A 247 4.14 10.39 10.75
CA ASN A 247 3.96 11.10 9.45
C ASN A 247 2.61 10.73 8.76
N PHE A 248 2.37 11.32 7.58
CA PHE A 248 1.07 11.72 6.97
C PHE A 248 0.31 12.81 7.76
N TYR A 249 0.24 12.72 9.09
CA TYR A 249 -0.59 13.62 9.92
C TYR A 249 0.15 14.47 10.95
N LYS A 250 1.45 14.23 11.18
CA LYS A 250 2.23 15.00 12.16
C LYS A 250 3.42 15.68 11.50
N ARG A 251 3.73 16.87 12.00
CA ARG A 251 4.80 17.77 11.55
C ARG A 251 6.17 17.15 11.90
N PRO A 252 7.15 17.14 10.98
CA PRO A 252 8.54 16.92 11.37
C PRO A 252 8.98 18.11 12.24
N ASN A 253 9.40 17.82 13.48
CA ASN A 253 9.82 18.77 14.50
C ASN A 253 8.76 19.77 14.99
N SER A 254 7.76 19.27 15.71
CA SER A 254 7.21 20.00 16.86
C SER A 254 7.91 19.51 18.12
N SER A 255 8.82 20.32 18.64
CA SER A 255 9.34 20.21 20.00
C SER A 255 8.19 20.11 21.00
N SER A 256 7.96 18.92 21.56
CA SER A 256 7.31 18.73 22.86
C SER A 256 7.36 17.26 23.28
N ASN A 257 7.81 17.07 24.52
CA ASN A 257 7.74 15.85 25.31
C ASN A 257 6.40 15.15 25.11
N LEU A 258 6.46 13.90 24.65
CA LEU A 258 5.42 12.91 24.88
C LEU A 258 6.17 11.69 25.43
N GLN A 259 6.46 11.74 26.73
CA GLN A 259 6.50 10.54 27.54
C GLN A 259 5.11 9.92 27.42
N LEU A 260 4.96 8.95 26.52
CA LEU A 260 3.90 7.97 26.64
C LEU A 260 4.35 7.02 27.75
N HIS A 261 3.95 7.33 28.98
CA HIS A 261 3.80 6.31 30.01
C HIS A 261 2.78 5.29 29.47
N VAL A 262 3.29 4.20 28.90
CA VAL A 262 2.53 2.95 28.80
C VAL A 262 2.76 2.26 30.13
N GLU A 263 1.89 2.53 31.11
CA GLU A 263 1.73 1.58 32.21
C GLU A 263 1.14 0.31 31.60
N LEU A 264 1.98 -0.71 31.50
CA LEU A 264 1.54 -2.09 31.34
C LEU A 264 0.76 -2.43 32.60
N ASN A 265 -0.57 -2.47 32.50
CA ASN A 265 -1.40 -3.03 33.56
C ASN A 265 -1.13 -4.55 33.61
N PRO A 266 -0.56 -5.13 34.68
CA PRO A 266 -0.18 -6.53 34.71
C PRO A 266 -1.29 -7.46 35.26
N ASP A 267 -2.53 -7.01 35.39
CA ASP A 267 -3.60 -7.81 35.99
C ASP A 267 -4.87 -7.85 35.12
N CYS A 268 -5.00 -8.91 34.33
CA CYS A 268 -6.28 -9.46 33.90
C CYS A 268 -6.14 -10.97 33.78
N SER A 269 -6.22 -11.65 34.93
CA SER A 269 -6.49 -13.09 35.02
C SER A 269 -7.89 -13.37 34.47
N LEU A 270 -8.00 -14.17 33.41
CA LEU A 270 -9.27 -14.68 32.90
C LEU A 270 -9.70 -15.92 33.69
N ASP A 271 -10.88 -15.81 34.30
CA ASP A 271 -11.61 -16.81 35.09
C ASP A 271 -11.98 -18.06 34.24
N PRO A 272 -11.64 -19.29 34.69
CA PRO A 272 -11.85 -20.52 33.93
C PRO A 272 -13.31 -21.05 33.91
N ASN A 273 -14.31 -20.34 34.46
CA ASN A 273 -15.64 -20.91 34.70
C ASN A 273 -16.82 -20.38 33.85
N LYS A 274 -16.61 -19.92 32.61
CA LYS A 274 -17.74 -19.68 31.70
C LYS A 274 -17.83 -20.73 30.58
N GLN A 275 -18.46 -21.86 30.92
CA GLN A 275 -19.14 -22.71 29.93
C GLN A 275 -20.34 -21.98 29.34
N PHE A 276 -20.68 -22.20 28.06
CA PHE A 276 -22.02 -22.66 27.64
C PHE A 276 -22.08 -23.01 26.13
N ILE A 277 -22.40 -24.28 25.89
CA ILE A 277 -23.17 -24.93 24.80
C ILE A 277 -22.63 -24.98 23.36
N ARG A 278 -22.51 -26.25 22.92
CA ARG A 278 -22.33 -26.76 21.55
C ARG A 278 -23.61 -26.66 20.72
N SER A 279 -23.46 -26.54 19.40
CA SER A 279 -24.23 -27.38 18.48
C SER A 279 -23.36 -27.81 17.30
N ASN A 280 -23.40 -29.12 17.03
CA ASN A 280 -22.75 -29.79 15.91
C ASN A 280 -23.51 -29.53 14.62
N GLY A 281 -22.79 -29.39 13.51
CA GLY A 281 -23.32 -29.50 12.15
C GLY A 281 -22.15 -29.61 11.18
N ASP A 282 -22.03 -30.76 10.54
CA ASP A 282 -21.03 -31.09 9.52
C ASP A 282 -21.00 -30.04 8.39
N ILE A 283 -19.79 -29.60 8.01
CA ILE A 283 -19.57 -28.77 6.82
C ILE A 283 -18.48 -29.43 5.99
N THR A 284 -18.89 -29.94 4.84
CA THR A 284 -18.04 -30.25 3.70
C THR A 284 -17.41 -28.95 3.21
N ASN A 285 -16.11 -28.77 3.47
CA ASN A 285 -15.38 -27.57 3.08
C ASN A 285 -14.98 -27.62 1.60
N SER A 286 -15.77 -26.95 0.79
CA SER A 286 -15.32 -26.36 -0.48
C SER A 286 -15.80 -24.92 -0.51
N LEU A 287 -14.93 -23.96 -0.17
CA LEU A 287 -15.25 -22.54 -0.31
C LEU A 287 -14.87 -22.07 -1.72
N ILE A 288 -15.89 -21.74 -2.51
CA ILE A 288 -15.74 -21.07 -3.80
C ILE A 288 -15.73 -19.56 -3.53
N LEU A 289 -14.58 -18.93 -3.76
CA LEU A 289 -14.40 -17.47 -3.86
C LEU A 289 -14.39 -17.01 -5.32
#